data_AF-A0A7X0J4R3-F1
#
_entry.id   AF-A0A7X0J4R3-F1
#
_cell.length_a   1.000
_cell.length_b   1.000
_cell.length_c   1.000
_cell.angle_alpha   90.00
_cell.angle_beta   90.00
_cell.angle_gamma   90.00
#
_symmetry.space_group_name_H-M   'P 1'
#
loop_
_entity.id
_entity.type
_entity.pdbx_description
1 polymer ?
#
loop_
_entity_poly.entity_id
_entity_poly.type
_entity_poly.pdbx_seq_one_letter_code
_entity_poly.pdbx_strand_id
1 'polypeptide(L)'
;MRTVYKTTVIKHIWSLRGTLIGIFVLFFGYCYGESIEKDNIDIEAFITVGSLMLIPVLAPVVFLHISYYLKNFGFKLIIDESQNIFVMSEDGQEHFYNFSDLILVEQHLSIYYKNKIDHSNRNILPWTPYGYLLIKFKDGSRFYVTSLMIDVLNPPIDITDKCFRFFPYMKSIEFSKSRVFIDDYENRISHYKLTFKDHSNQELNEKIINRKTYDKAAVEAARRILSARSTVIKKNSLCEY
;
A
#
# COMPACT_ATOMS: atom_id res chain seq x y z
N MET A 1 20.41 19.37 6.17
CA MET A 1 20.41 18.34 7.25
C MET A 1 20.82 17.01 6.61
N ARG A 2 21.71 16.24 7.24
CA ARG A 2 22.17 14.95 6.70
C ARG A 2 21.59 13.81 7.53
N THR A 3 20.78 12.96 6.89
CA THR A 3 20.09 11.84 7.56
C THR A 3 20.49 10.52 6.92
N VAL A 4 20.76 9.51 7.76
CA VAL A 4 21.18 8.17 7.32
C VAL A 4 20.10 7.15 7.65
N TYR A 5 19.63 6.45 6.63
CA TYR A 5 18.65 5.38 6.70
C TYR A 5 19.33 4.05 6.43
N LYS A 6 19.15 3.11 7.36
CA LYS A 6 19.67 1.74 7.29
C LYS A 6 18.76 0.81 8.07
N THR A 7 18.87 -0.48 7.79
CA THR A 7 18.22 -1.52 8.61
C THR A 7 18.79 -1.48 10.04
N THR A 8 17.91 -1.58 11.03
CA THR A 8 18.27 -1.56 12.46
C THR A 8 17.48 -2.63 13.20
N VAL A 9 18.08 -3.22 14.24
CA VAL A 9 17.46 -4.29 15.05
C VAL A 9 16.07 -3.89 15.58
N ILE A 10 15.91 -2.64 16.00
CA ILE A 10 14.63 -2.11 16.51
C ILE A 10 13.53 -2.20 15.43
N LYS A 11 13.84 -1.85 14.17
CA LYS A 11 12.88 -1.95 13.06
C LYS A 11 12.52 -3.39 12.74
N HIS A 12 13.46 -4.33 12.88
CA HIS A 12 13.17 -5.76 12.75
C HIS A 12 12.13 -6.22 13.77
N ILE A 13 12.37 -5.94 15.05
CA ILE A 13 11.44 -6.30 16.13
C ILE A 13 10.07 -5.67 15.91
N TRP A 14 10.02 -4.38 15.56
CA TRP A 14 8.76 -3.67 15.37
C TRP A 14 7.94 -4.22 14.20
N SER A 15 8.59 -4.62 13.11
CA SER A 15 7.93 -5.25 11.96
C SER A 15 7.45 -6.68 12.21
N LEU A 16 8.06 -7.39 13.17
CA LEU A 16 7.70 -8.77 13.55
C LEU A 16 6.76 -8.84 14.76
N ARG A 17 6.47 -7.73 15.44
CA ARG A 17 5.69 -7.72 16.70
C ARG A 17 4.37 -8.51 16.63
N GLY A 18 3.62 -8.40 15.52
CA GLY A 18 2.36 -9.12 15.36
C GLY A 18 2.57 -10.63 15.24
N THR A 19 3.61 -11.05 14.52
CA THR A 19 4.04 -12.44 14.43
C THR A 19 4.51 -12.97 15.78
N LEU A 20 5.31 -12.20 16.52
CA LEU A 20 5.79 -12.58 17.85
C LEU A 20 4.64 -12.74 18.84
N ILE A 21 3.67 -11.83 18.84
CA ILE A 21 2.45 -11.95 19.65
C ILE A 21 1.66 -13.20 19.25
N GLY A 22 1.49 -13.46 17.96
CA GLY A 22 0.80 -14.66 17.47
C GLY A 22 1.47 -15.95 17.96
N ILE A 23 2.80 -16.06 17.81
CA ILE A 23 3.59 -17.18 18.32
C ILE A 23 3.43 -17.33 19.84
N PHE A 24 3.49 -16.22 20.57
CA PHE A 24 3.36 -16.21 22.02
C PHE A 24 1.99 -16.71 22.49
N VAL A 25 0.90 -16.26 21.86
CA VAL A 25 -0.47 -16.72 22.18
C VAL A 25 -0.61 -18.23 22.03
N LEU A 26 0.00 -18.82 21.01
CA LEU A 26 -0.07 -20.26 20.78
C LEU A 26 0.77 -21.04 21.75
N PHE A 27 1.98 -20.55 22.04
CA PHE A 27 2.84 -21.16 23.03
C PHE A 27 2.15 -21.22 24.39
N PHE A 28 1.56 -20.11 24.83
CA PHE A 28 0.80 -20.08 26.09
C PHE A 28 -0.50 -20.89 26.02
N GLY A 29 -1.20 -20.89 24.88
CA GLY A 29 -2.36 -21.75 24.66
C GLY A 29 -2.02 -23.24 24.77
N TYR A 30 -0.87 -23.64 24.23
CA TYR A 30 -0.32 -24.99 24.34
C TYR A 30 0.04 -25.32 25.80
N CYS A 31 0.84 -24.49 26.46
CA CYS A 31 1.20 -24.70 27.87
C CYS A 31 -0.02 -24.76 28.79
N TYR A 32 -1.04 -23.94 28.51
CA TYR A 32 -2.30 -23.95 29.24
C TYR A 32 -3.09 -25.24 28.98
N GLY A 33 -3.16 -25.70 27.72
CA GLY A 33 -3.78 -26.96 27.34
C GLY A 33 -3.15 -28.18 28.05
N GLU A 34 -1.83 -28.26 28.06
CA GLU A 34 -1.06 -29.28 28.82
C GLU A 34 -1.31 -29.18 30.34
N SER A 35 -1.41 -27.96 30.88
CA SER A 35 -1.63 -27.75 32.33
C SER A 35 -3.02 -28.17 32.80
N ILE A 36 -4.01 -28.16 31.91
CA ILE A 36 -5.34 -28.71 32.18
C ILE A 36 -5.30 -30.17 31.75
N GLU A 37 -4.61 -30.97 32.55
CA GLU A 37 -4.58 -32.43 32.46
C GLU A 37 -6.04 -32.94 32.49
N LYS A 38 -6.62 -33.15 31.31
CA LYS A 38 -7.95 -33.71 31.13
C LYS A 38 -7.92 -34.63 29.94
N ASP A 39 -8.35 -35.87 30.18
CA ASP A 39 -8.50 -37.02 29.27
C ASP A 39 -9.30 -36.78 27.97
N ASN A 40 -9.62 -35.52 27.61
CA ASN A 40 -10.54 -35.16 26.53
C ASN A 40 -10.02 -34.11 25.54
N ILE A 41 -8.85 -33.49 25.76
CA ILE A 41 -8.26 -32.56 24.79
C ILE A 41 -7.13 -33.26 24.07
N ASP A 42 -7.36 -33.61 22.81
CA ASP A 42 -6.32 -34.10 21.91
C ASP A 42 -5.37 -32.94 21.56
N ILE A 43 -4.27 -32.87 22.30
CA ILE A 43 -3.26 -31.83 22.17
C ILE A 43 -2.60 -31.89 20.78
N GLU A 44 -2.42 -33.08 20.20
CA GLU A 44 -1.86 -33.23 18.86
C GLU A 44 -2.81 -32.63 17.81
N ALA A 45 -4.11 -32.89 17.94
CA ALA A 45 -5.12 -32.26 17.08
C ALA A 45 -5.14 -30.72 17.25
N PHE A 46 -5.00 -30.22 18.48
CA PHE A 46 -4.94 -28.79 18.76
C PHE A 46 -3.71 -28.12 18.10
N ILE A 47 -2.52 -28.71 18.24
CA ILE A 47 -1.29 -28.23 17.60
C ILE A 47 -1.43 -28.27 16.08
N THR A 48 -1.98 -29.36 15.54
CA THR A 48 -2.13 -29.55 14.09
C THR A 48 -3.06 -28.51 13.49
N VAL A 49 -4.25 -28.35 14.07
CA VAL A 49 -5.24 -27.35 13.62
C VAL A 49 -4.71 -25.94 13.83
N GLY A 50 -4.09 -25.66 14.99
CA GLY A 50 -3.46 -24.37 15.28
C GLY A 50 -2.41 -24.01 14.24
N SER A 51 -1.46 -24.92 13.97
CA SER A 51 -0.41 -24.74 12.97
C SER A 51 -0.97 -24.50 11.57
N LEU A 52 -1.97 -25.27 11.16
CA LEU A 52 -2.63 -25.12 9.86
C LEU A 52 -3.30 -23.75 9.69
N MET A 53 -3.87 -23.20 10.75
CA MET A 53 -4.50 -21.87 10.73
C MET A 53 -3.48 -20.73 10.70
N LEU A 54 -2.27 -20.94 11.22
CA LEU A 54 -1.26 -19.90 11.34
C LEU A 54 -0.34 -19.80 10.15
N ILE A 55 -0.01 -20.91 9.50
CA ILE A 55 0.89 -20.92 8.35
C ILE A 55 0.46 -19.89 7.29
N PRO A 56 -0.83 -19.81 6.88
CA PRO A 56 -1.30 -18.81 5.91
C PRO A 56 -1.10 -17.36 6.36
N VAL A 57 -0.97 -17.13 7.67
CA VAL A 57 -0.84 -15.81 8.27
C VAL A 57 0.63 -15.44 8.49
N LEU A 58 1.43 -16.40 8.97
CA LEU A 58 2.84 -16.22 9.34
C LEU A 58 3.77 -16.33 8.14
N ALA A 59 3.55 -17.31 7.25
CA ALA A 59 4.44 -17.54 6.12
C ALA A 59 4.59 -16.31 5.21
N PRO A 60 3.53 -15.56 4.87
CA PRO A 60 3.67 -14.34 4.07
C PRO A 60 4.50 -13.25 4.76
N VAL A 61 4.34 -13.11 6.09
CA VAL A 61 5.12 -12.12 6.88
C VAL A 61 6.58 -12.50 6.92
N VAL A 62 6.89 -13.77 7.24
CA VAL A 62 8.26 -14.29 7.28
C VAL A 62 8.93 -14.13 5.91
N PHE A 63 8.22 -14.49 4.84
CA PHE A 63 8.73 -14.35 3.46
C PHE A 63 9.05 -12.89 3.11
N LEU A 64 8.14 -11.95 3.39
CA LEU A 64 8.39 -10.52 3.13
C LEU A 64 9.55 -10.00 3.97
N HIS A 65 9.61 -10.38 5.25
CA HIS A 65 10.67 -9.95 6.14
C HIS A 65 12.04 -10.38 5.64
N ILE A 66 12.20 -11.67 5.30
CA ILE A 66 13.45 -12.20 4.75
C ILE A 66 13.77 -11.52 3.43
N SER A 67 12.80 -11.39 2.52
CA SER A 67 13.02 -10.76 1.21
C SER A 67 13.48 -9.30 1.33
N TYR A 68 12.87 -8.55 2.24
CA TYR A 68 13.19 -7.15 2.49
C TYR A 68 14.55 -7.00 3.18
N TYR A 69 14.82 -7.88 4.14
CA TYR A 69 16.10 -7.91 4.84
C TYR A 69 17.23 -8.18 3.85
N LEU A 70 17.12 -9.24 3.03
CA LEU A 70 18.13 -9.57 2.04
C LEU A 70 18.35 -8.44 1.04
N LYS A 71 17.27 -7.77 0.58
CA LYS A 71 17.41 -6.67 -0.38
C LYS A 71 18.03 -5.39 0.22
N ASN A 72 17.91 -5.18 1.52
CA ASN A 72 18.45 -4.00 2.19
C ASN A 72 19.60 -4.35 3.16
N PHE A 73 20.14 -5.56 3.06
CA PHE A 73 21.29 -5.97 3.84
C PHE A 73 22.51 -5.20 3.34
N GLY A 74 23.23 -4.54 4.25
CA GLY A 74 24.36 -3.68 3.89
C GLY A 74 23.98 -2.36 3.18
N PHE A 75 22.73 -2.20 2.74
CA PHE A 75 22.29 -1.02 2.01
C PHE A 75 22.16 0.21 2.93
N LYS A 76 22.60 1.37 2.45
CA LYS A 76 22.42 2.66 3.14
C LYS A 76 21.86 3.69 2.18
N LEU A 77 20.85 4.42 2.64
CA LEU A 77 20.35 5.61 2.00
C LEU A 77 20.77 6.82 2.84
N ILE A 78 21.49 7.76 2.25
CA ILE A 78 21.85 9.01 2.88
C ILE A 78 21.19 10.14 2.10
N ILE A 79 20.49 11.01 2.81
CA ILE A 79 19.87 12.20 2.24
C ILE A 79 20.56 13.40 2.86
N ASP A 80 21.20 14.22 2.04
CA ASP A 80 21.80 15.50 2.46
C ASP A 80 21.03 16.65 1.79
N GLU A 81 20.08 17.21 2.53
CA GLU A 81 19.25 18.32 2.05
C GLU A 81 20.05 19.61 1.84
N SER A 82 21.17 19.78 2.56
CA SER A 82 22.03 20.96 2.43
C SER A 82 22.79 20.97 1.11
N GLN A 83 23.20 19.78 0.68
CA GLN A 83 23.91 19.58 -0.58
C GLN A 83 22.98 19.17 -1.73
N ASN A 84 21.71 18.92 -1.44
CA ASN A 84 20.70 18.47 -2.40
C ASN A 84 21.10 17.16 -3.12
N ILE A 85 21.66 16.21 -2.35
CA ILE A 85 22.15 14.92 -2.85
C ILE A 85 21.55 13.72 -2.12
N PHE A 86 21.40 12.64 -2.88
CA PHE A 86 21.21 11.28 -2.40
C PHE A 86 22.53 10.53 -2.51
N VAL A 87 22.87 9.75 -1.48
CA VAL A 87 23.92 8.73 -1.56
C VAL A 87 23.30 7.37 -1.30
N MET A 88 23.37 6.49 -2.30
CA MET A 88 22.96 5.10 -2.21
C MET A 88 24.22 4.25 -2.05
N SER A 89 24.32 3.50 -0.96
CA SER A 89 25.41 2.55 -0.75
C SER A 89 24.86 1.12 -0.85
N GLU A 90 25.30 0.35 -1.84
CA GLU A 90 24.99 -1.08 -2.02
C GLU A 90 26.32 -1.83 -2.10
N ASP A 91 26.50 -2.88 -1.29
CA ASP A 91 27.72 -3.70 -1.24
C ASP A 91 29.04 -2.91 -1.11
N GLY A 92 28.99 -1.79 -0.39
CA GLY A 92 30.15 -0.92 -0.15
C GLY A 92 30.48 0.04 -1.30
N GLN A 93 29.76 -0.02 -2.42
CA GLN A 93 29.86 0.98 -3.49
C GLN A 93 28.90 2.12 -3.21
N GLU A 94 29.37 3.37 -3.32
CA GLU A 94 28.55 4.57 -3.13
C GLU A 94 28.21 5.21 -4.48
N HIS A 95 26.91 5.43 -4.68
CA HIS A 95 26.37 6.12 -5.85
C HIS A 95 25.79 7.46 -5.40
N PHE A 96 26.26 8.54 -6.04
CA PHE A 96 25.86 9.90 -5.73
C PHE A 96 24.90 10.42 -6.79
N TYR A 97 23.78 10.98 -6.35
CA TYR A 97 22.76 11.53 -7.22
C TYR A 97 22.32 12.90 -6.72
N ASN A 98 22.08 13.85 -7.62
CA ASN A 98 21.39 15.07 -7.24
C ASN A 98 19.88 14.81 -7.16
N PHE A 99 19.15 15.61 -6.40
CA PHE A 99 17.68 15.50 -6.38
C PHE A 99 17.07 15.72 -7.77
N SER A 100 17.69 16.56 -8.60
CA SER A 100 17.28 16.77 -9.99
C SER A 100 17.38 15.51 -10.87
N ASP A 101 18.13 14.49 -10.44
CA ASP A 101 18.31 13.24 -11.17
C ASP A 101 17.22 12.22 -10.88
N LEU A 102 16.36 12.52 -9.89
CA LEU A 102 15.22 11.71 -9.52
C LEU A 102 14.15 11.79 -10.62
N ILE A 103 13.85 10.65 -11.25
CA ILE A 103 12.77 10.55 -12.24
C ILE A 103 11.46 10.13 -11.57
N LEU A 104 11.56 9.18 -10.64
CA LEU A 104 10.38 8.47 -10.15
C LEU A 104 10.64 7.93 -8.75
N VAL A 105 9.67 8.15 -7.86
CA VAL A 105 9.55 7.45 -6.59
C VAL A 105 8.18 6.79 -6.53
N GLU A 106 8.13 5.49 -6.81
CA GLU A 106 6.91 4.71 -6.65
C GLU A 106 6.83 4.17 -5.22
N GLN A 107 5.75 4.49 -4.52
CA GLN A 107 5.44 3.98 -3.19
C GLN A 107 4.57 2.72 -3.31
N HIS A 108 5.09 1.57 -2.91
CA HIS A 108 4.39 0.29 -2.94
C HIS A 108 3.91 -0.08 -1.54
N LEU A 109 2.60 0.01 -1.35
CA LEU A 109 1.93 -0.23 -0.07
C LEU A 109 0.99 -1.43 -0.15
N SER A 110 0.69 -2.00 1.01
CA SER A 110 -0.37 -2.99 1.11
C SER A 110 -1.74 -2.39 0.77
N ILE A 111 -2.63 -3.19 0.16
CA ILE A 111 -3.97 -2.78 -0.26
C ILE A 111 -4.84 -2.28 0.90
N TYR A 112 -4.53 -2.67 2.14
CA TYR A 112 -5.24 -2.21 3.33
C TYR A 112 -5.08 -0.71 3.55
N TYR A 113 -3.96 -0.10 3.12
CA TYR A 113 -3.80 1.35 3.17
C TYR A 113 -4.71 2.09 2.18
N LYS A 114 -5.20 1.41 1.13
CA LYS A 114 -6.18 1.97 0.19
C LYS A 114 -7.53 2.25 0.83
N ASN A 115 -7.85 1.63 1.98
CA ASN A 115 -9.09 1.90 2.71
C ASN A 115 -9.27 3.38 3.08
N LYS A 116 -8.16 4.11 3.32
CA LYS A 116 -8.21 5.55 3.61
C LYS A 116 -8.70 6.37 2.40
N ILE A 117 -8.66 5.80 1.20
CA ILE A 117 -9.00 6.46 -0.07
C ILE A 117 -10.36 5.99 -0.56
N ASP A 118 -10.61 4.68 -0.58
CA ASP A 118 -11.82 4.11 -1.20
C ASP A 118 -12.87 3.59 -0.22
N HIS A 119 -12.61 3.71 1.09
CA HIS A 119 -13.51 3.33 2.18
C HIS A 119 -14.09 1.91 2.05
N SER A 120 -13.33 0.96 1.48
CA SER A 120 -13.86 -0.38 1.23
C SER A 120 -13.79 -1.32 2.44
N ASN A 121 -13.49 -0.81 3.64
CA ASN A 121 -13.50 -1.56 4.91
C ASN A 121 -12.71 -2.89 4.90
N ARG A 122 -11.52 -2.93 4.28
CA ARG A 122 -10.67 -4.13 4.31
C ARG A 122 -10.08 -4.34 5.71
N ASN A 123 -10.11 -5.57 6.21
CA ASN A 123 -9.44 -5.90 7.48
C ASN A 123 -7.93 -5.90 7.30
N ILE A 124 -7.22 -5.28 8.25
CA ILE A 124 -5.75 -5.24 8.28
C ILE A 124 -5.23 -6.68 8.46
N LEU A 125 -4.31 -7.09 7.59
CA LEU A 125 -3.60 -8.37 7.74
C LEU A 125 -2.19 -8.18 8.31
N PRO A 126 -1.53 -9.23 8.83
CA PRO A 126 -0.25 -9.08 9.51
C PRO A 126 0.90 -8.56 8.65
N TRP A 127 0.85 -8.74 7.33
CA TRP A 127 1.82 -8.14 6.40
C TRP A 127 1.48 -6.72 5.97
N THR A 128 0.41 -6.11 6.48
CA THR A 128 0.05 -4.71 6.17
C THR A 128 1.20 -3.73 6.37
N PRO A 129 2.01 -3.79 7.45
CA PRO A 129 3.08 -2.83 7.67
C PRO A 129 4.22 -2.88 6.64
N TYR A 130 4.29 -3.96 5.84
CA TYR A 130 5.32 -4.09 4.83
C TYR A 130 4.99 -3.21 3.62
N GLY A 131 5.99 -2.49 3.16
CA GLY A 131 5.96 -1.72 1.92
C GLY A 131 7.37 -1.32 1.51
N TYR A 132 7.50 -0.75 0.33
CA TYR A 132 8.80 -0.29 -0.19
C TYR A 132 8.63 0.90 -1.13
N LEU A 133 9.72 1.64 -1.32
CA LEU A 133 9.86 2.63 -2.38
C LEU A 133 10.71 2.04 -3.49
N LEU A 134 10.29 2.24 -4.74
CA LEU A 134 11.13 2.10 -5.92
C LEU A 134 11.57 3.50 -6.33
N ILE A 135 12.87 3.76 -6.21
CA ILE A 135 13.51 5.02 -6.57
C ILE A 135 14.22 4.81 -7.90
N LYS A 136 13.93 5.63 -8.91
CA LYS A 136 14.57 5.56 -10.23
C LYS A 136 15.21 6.89 -10.60
N PHE A 137 16.42 6.81 -11.13
CA PHE A 137 17.23 7.94 -11.55
C PHE A 137 17.35 8.06 -13.07
N LYS A 138 17.85 9.21 -13.56
CA LYS A 138 18.06 9.52 -14.98
C LYS A 138 19.00 8.59 -15.73
N ASP A 139 20.00 8.08 -15.04
CA ASP A 139 20.93 7.07 -15.55
C ASP A 139 20.28 5.69 -15.76
N GLY A 140 19.01 5.53 -15.34
CA GLY A 140 18.27 4.28 -15.41
C GLY A 140 18.40 3.40 -14.16
N SER A 141 19.24 3.79 -13.21
CA SER A 141 19.46 3.07 -11.94
C SER A 141 18.18 3.02 -11.12
N ARG A 142 18.01 1.90 -10.39
CA ARG A 142 16.81 1.62 -9.60
C ARG A 142 17.19 1.07 -8.24
N PHE A 143 16.67 1.69 -7.20
CA PHE A 143 16.90 1.28 -5.81
C PHE A 143 15.59 0.96 -5.13
N TYR A 144 15.60 -0.10 -4.33
CA TYR A 144 14.45 -0.52 -3.54
C TYR A 144 14.72 -0.24 -2.07
N VAL A 145 13.94 0.67 -1.48
CA VAL A 145 14.09 1.04 -0.06
C VAL A 145 12.87 0.56 0.69
N THR A 146 13.04 -0.41 1.58
CA THR A 146 11.91 -1.07 2.24
C THR A 146 11.54 -0.44 3.57
N SER A 147 10.36 -0.81 4.06
CA SER A 147 9.87 -0.49 5.41
C SER A 147 10.79 -0.91 6.56
N LEU A 148 11.76 -1.81 6.33
CA LEU A 148 12.78 -2.14 7.33
C LEU A 148 13.84 -1.02 7.47
N MET A 149 13.94 -0.12 6.50
CA MET A 149 14.90 0.99 6.48
C MET A 149 14.27 2.35 6.76
N ILE A 150 13.08 2.61 6.25
CA ILE A 150 12.41 3.93 6.32
C ILE A 150 10.94 3.78 6.68
N ASP A 151 10.33 4.86 7.18
CA ASP A 151 8.86 4.92 7.23
C ASP A 151 8.34 5.11 5.80
N VAL A 152 7.83 4.05 5.21
CA VAL A 152 7.28 4.09 3.84
C VAL A 152 5.97 4.85 3.76
N LEU A 153 5.27 5.12 4.87
CA LEU A 153 4.03 5.91 4.88
C LEU A 153 4.31 7.41 4.84
N ASN A 154 5.38 7.84 5.51
CA ASN A 154 5.84 9.22 5.54
C ASN A 154 7.33 9.27 5.15
N PRO A 155 7.66 8.96 3.88
CA PRO A 155 9.04 8.90 3.45
C PRO A 155 9.65 10.30 3.38
N PRO A 156 10.98 10.43 3.56
CA PRO A 156 11.71 11.69 3.49
C PRO A 156 11.94 12.18 2.05
N ILE A 157 11.23 11.61 1.07
CA ILE A 157 11.36 11.88 -0.36
C ILE A 157 9.94 12.01 -0.92
N ASP A 158 9.73 12.99 -1.78
CA ASP A 158 8.46 13.19 -2.44
C ASP A 158 8.07 12.00 -3.31
N ILE A 159 6.83 11.54 -3.12
CA ILE A 159 6.28 10.39 -3.83
C ILE A 159 5.67 10.86 -5.14
N THR A 160 6.13 10.29 -6.24
CA THR A 160 5.55 10.52 -7.56
C THR A 160 4.29 9.68 -7.75
N ASP A 161 4.37 8.38 -7.43
CA ASP A 161 3.33 7.41 -7.72
C ASP A 161 3.03 6.51 -6.52
N LYS A 162 1.77 6.06 -6.40
CA LYS A 162 1.35 5.14 -5.33
C LYS A 162 0.73 3.86 -5.92
N CYS A 163 1.31 2.72 -5.55
CA CYS A 163 0.87 1.39 -5.93
C CYS A 163 0.35 0.61 -4.72
N PHE A 164 -0.89 0.12 -4.80
CA PHE A 164 -1.47 -0.74 -3.76
C PHE A 164 -1.46 -2.20 -4.18
N ARG A 165 -0.91 -3.07 -3.34
CA ARG A 165 -0.76 -4.51 -3.61
C ARG A 165 -1.33 -5.32 -2.45
N PHE A 166 -2.03 -6.42 -2.73
CA PHE A 166 -2.46 -7.33 -1.66
C PHE A 166 -1.25 -7.84 -0.87
N PHE A 167 -0.22 -8.24 -1.62
CA PHE A 167 1.06 -8.68 -1.08
C PHE A 167 2.17 -7.78 -1.66
N PRO A 168 2.79 -6.89 -0.85
CA PRO A 168 3.75 -5.89 -1.30
C PRO A 168 5.14 -6.50 -1.57
N TYR A 169 5.18 -7.59 -2.32
CA TYR A 169 6.44 -8.20 -2.74
C TYR A 169 7.12 -7.37 -3.84
N MET A 170 8.44 -7.21 -3.71
CA MET A 170 9.28 -6.56 -4.71
C MET A 170 9.41 -7.50 -5.91
N LYS A 171 8.70 -7.19 -6.98
CA LYS A 171 8.72 -8.03 -8.18
C LYS A 171 10.02 -7.82 -8.95
N SER A 172 10.75 -8.88 -9.29
CA SER A 172 11.78 -8.81 -10.32
C SER A 172 11.14 -8.51 -11.67
N ILE A 173 11.90 -7.91 -12.58
CA ILE A 173 11.47 -7.00 -13.65
C ILE A 173 10.50 -7.59 -14.70
N GLU A 174 10.19 -8.88 -14.71
CA GLU A 174 9.56 -9.51 -15.90
C GLU A 174 8.04 -9.55 -15.97
N PHE A 175 7.29 -9.30 -14.89
CA PHE A 175 5.83 -9.46 -14.94
C PHE A 175 5.06 -8.29 -14.30
N SER A 176 5.03 -7.10 -14.88
CA SER A 176 4.16 -6.02 -14.35
C SER A 176 3.31 -5.36 -15.42
N LYS A 177 2.19 -6.02 -15.78
CA LYS A 177 1.05 -5.43 -16.49
C LYS A 177 -0.15 -5.18 -15.56
N SER A 178 0.08 -4.65 -14.37
CA SER A 178 -1.01 -4.11 -13.53
C SER A 178 -0.58 -2.82 -12.83
N ARG A 179 -0.23 -1.82 -13.64
CA ARG A 179 -0.17 -0.43 -13.19
C ARG A 179 -1.61 0.09 -13.10
N VAL A 180 -2.13 0.24 -11.88
CA VAL A 180 -3.32 1.08 -11.65
C VAL A 180 -2.78 2.49 -11.48
N PHE A 181 -2.69 3.22 -12.59
CA PHE A 181 -2.38 4.64 -12.57
C PHE A 181 -3.53 5.38 -11.86
N ILE A 182 -3.20 6.18 -10.85
CA ILE A 182 -4.17 7.11 -10.24
C ILE A 182 -4.68 8.12 -11.29
N ASP A 183 -3.92 8.30 -12.37
CA ASP A 183 -4.27 9.06 -13.57
C ASP A 183 -5.46 8.47 -14.39
N ASP A 184 -5.82 7.19 -14.21
CA ASP A 184 -6.93 6.59 -14.98
C ASP A 184 -8.32 6.97 -14.44
N TYR A 185 -8.47 7.19 -13.13
CA TYR A 185 -9.79 7.38 -12.54
C TYR A 185 -10.45 8.72 -12.92
N GLU A 186 -9.71 9.83 -12.81
CA GLU A 186 -10.24 11.15 -13.23
C GLU A 186 -10.36 11.28 -14.76
N ASN A 187 -9.48 10.62 -15.52
CA ASN A 187 -9.61 10.55 -16.98
C ASN A 187 -10.85 9.75 -17.40
N ARG A 188 -11.15 8.63 -16.73
CA ARG A 188 -12.40 7.88 -16.94
C ARG A 188 -13.63 8.66 -16.52
N ILE A 189 -13.57 9.38 -15.39
CA ILE A 189 -14.66 10.30 -15.00
C ILE A 189 -14.87 11.35 -16.11
N SER A 190 -13.79 11.92 -16.65
CA SER A 190 -13.85 12.95 -17.70
C SER A 190 -14.40 12.38 -19.01
N HIS A 191 -13.96 11.18 -19.41
CA HIS A 191 -14.52 10.44 -20.54
C HIS A 191 -16.04 10.20 -20.35
N TYR A 192 -16.45 9.68 -19.19
CA TYR A 192 -17.87 9.45 -18.90
C TYR A 192 -18.67 10.75 -18.84
N LYS A 193 -18.08 11.87 -18.36
CA LYS A 193 -18.74 13.18 -18.41
C LYS A 193 -19.03 13.62 -19.85
N LEU A 194 -18.12 13.34 -20.78
CA LEU A 194 -18.34 13.60 -22.21
C LEU A 194 -19.42 12.69 -22.79
N THR A 195 -19.38 11.40 -22.49
CA THR A 195 -20.42 10.44 -22.92
C THR A 195 -21.81 10.77 -22.34
N PHE A 196 -21.86 11.30 -21.12
CA PHE A 196 -23.08 11.60 -20.39
C PHE A 196 -23.62 13.02 -20.60
N LYS A 197 -22.98 13.81 -21.47
CA LYS A 197 -23.33 15.22 -21.69
C LYS A 197 -24.81 15.42 -22.02
N ASP A 198 -25.34 14.54 -22.87
CA ASP A 198 -26.71 14.64 -23.40
C ASP A 198 -27.72 13.76 -22.64
N HIS A 199 -27.27 13.04 -21.61
CA HIS A 199 -28.18 12.21 -20.82
C HIS A 199 -29.09 13.07 -19.94
N SER A 200 -30.35 12.65 -19.83
CA SER A 200 -31.35 13.24 -18.95
C SER A 200 -31.04 12.97 -17.48
N ASN A 201 -31.63 13.76 -16.57
CA ASN A 201 -31.44 13.56 -15.13
C ASN A 201 -31.99 12.19 -14.67
N GLN A 202 -33.02 11.66 -15.34
CA GLN A 202 -33.60 10.36 -15.03
C GLN A 202 -32.63 9.21 -15.36
N GLU A 203 -32.00 9.25 -16.54
CA GLU A 203 -31.01 8.25 -16.97
C GLU A 203 -29.73 8.29 -16.11
N LEU A 204 -29.32 9.47 -15.65
CA LEU A 204 -28.18 9.61 -14.73
C LEU A 204 -28.50 9.04 -13.34
N ASN A 205 -29.72 9.26 -12.84
CA ASN A 205 -30.17 8.70 -11.56
C ASN A 205 -30.28 7.18 -11.62
N GLU A 206 -30.75 6.61 -12.73
CA GLU A 206 -30.80 5.16 -12.91
C GLU A 206 -29.41 4.52 -12.80
N LYS A 207 -28.39 5.13 -13.40
CA LYS A 207 -26.99 4.68 -13.29
C LYS A 207 -26.46 4.73 -11.84
N ILE A 208 -26.93 5.68 -11.04
CA ILE A 208 -26.56 5.81 -9.61
C ILE A 208 -27.29 4.76 -8.76
N ILE A 209 -28.56 4.49 -9.04
CA ILE A 209 -29.36 3.46 -8.35
C ILE A 209 -28.76 2.07 -8.63
N ASN A 210 -28.41 1.81 -9.89
CA ASN A 210 -27.81 0.55 -10.36
C ASN A 210 -26.28 0.52 -10.23
N ARG A 211 -25.71 1.22 -9.22
CA ARG A 211 -24.25 1.36 -8.99
C ARG A 211 -23.44 0.06 -8.91
N LYS A 212 -24.07 -1.10 -8.73
CA LYS A 212 -23.39 -2.40 -8.71
C LYS A 212 -23.10 -2.93 -10.12
N THR A 213 -23.88 -2.49 -11.10
CA THR A 213 -23.79 -2.92 -12.51
C THR A 213 -22.88 -2.01 -13.33
N TYR A 214 -22.70 -0.77 -12.88
CA TYR A 214 -21.89 0.25 -13.57
C TYR A 214 -20.52 0.43 -12.95
N ASP A 215 -19.58 0.87 -13.77
CA ASP A 215 -18.25 1.28 -13.33
C ASP A 215 -18.33 2.42 -12.29
N LYS A 216 -17.50 2.36 -11.25
CA LYS A 216 -17.42 3.37 -10.19
C LYS A 216 -17.13 4.77 -10.76
N ALA A 217 -16.33 4.88 -11.82
CA ALA A 217 -16.05 6.17 -12.46
C ALA A 217 -17.28 6.74 -13.17
N ALA A 218 -18.11 5.88 -13.79
CA ALA A 218 -19.35 6.28 -14.42
C ALA A 218 -20.40 6.77 -13.40
N VAL A 219 -20.54 6.06 -12.27
CA VAL A 219 -21.45 6.46 -11.19
C VAL A 219 -21.05 7.82 -10.62
N GLU A 220 -19.75 8.06 -10.44
CA GLU A 220 -19.23 9.32 -9.92
C GLU A 220 -19.38 10.47 -10.93
N ALA A 221 -19.17 10.21 -12.22
CA ALA A 221 -19.44 11.19 -13.29
C ALA A 221 -20.93 11.62 -13.29
N ALA A 222 -21.87 10.67 -13.17
CA ALA A 222 -23.30 10.97 -13.13
C ALA A 222 -23.67 11.85 -11.93
N ARG A 223 -23.11 11.59 -10.74
CA ARG A 223 -23.30 12.44 -9.55
C ARG A 223 -22.81 13.86 -9.76
N ARG A 224 -21.60 14.02 -10.32
CA ARG A 224 -21.00 15.35 -10.56
C ARG A 224 -21.84 16.17 -11.55
N ILE A 225 -22.39 15.54 -12.59
CA ILE A 225 -23.27 16.21 -13.56
C ILE A 225 -24.58 16.68 -12.90
N LEU A 226 -25.24 15.82 -12.11
CA LEU A 226 -26.48 16.18 -11.42
C LEU A 226 -26.28 17.29 -10.39
N SER A 227 -25.17 17.25 -9.65
CA SER A 227 -24.80 18.31 -8.70
C SER A 227 -24.54 19.64 -9.42
N ALA A 228 -23.89 19.62 -10.57
CA ALA A 228 -23.65 20.83 -11.36
C ALA A 228 -24.96 21.42 -11.90
N ARG A 229 -25.86 20.59 -12.45
CA ARG A 229 -27.16 21.02 -12.99
C ARG A 229 -28.06 21.62 -11.90
N SER A 230 -28.13 21.00 -10.73
CA SER A 230 -28.91 21.54 -9.58
C SER A 230 -28.35 22.86 -9.05
N THR A 231 -27.02 23.03 -9.06
CA THR A 231 -26.37 24.29 -8.65
C THR A 231 -26.65 25.42 -9.64
N VAL A 232 -26.67 25.13 -10.94
CA VAL A 232 -27.02 26.12 -12.00
C VAL A 232 -28.48 26.57 -11.87
N ILE A 233 -29.41 25.64 -11.64
CA ILE A 233 -30.83 25.97 -11.45
C ILE A 233 -31.01 26.89 -10.23
N LYS A 234 -30.34 26.59 -9.12
CA LYS A 234 -30.41 27.39 -7.88
C LYS A 234 -29.79 28.79 -8.05
N LYS A 235 -28.75 28.93 -8.89
CA LYS A 235 -28.11 30.22 -9.18
C LYS A 235 -28.98 31.09 -10.07
N ASN A 236 -29.64 30.50 -11.08
CA ASN A 236 -30.53 31.25 -11.97
C ASN A 236 -31.79 31.74 -11.23
N SER A 237 -32.32 30.98 -10.28
CA SER A 237 -33.46 31.41 -9.44
C SER A 237 -33.13 32.52 -8.44
N LEU A 238 -31.85 32.83 -8.21
CA LEU A 238 -31.39 33.88 -7.30
C LEU A 238 -31.06 35.20 -8.01
N CYS A 239 -30.99 35.20 -9.35
CA CYS A 239 -30.75 36.40 -10.16
C CYS A 239 -32.03 37.01 -10.75
N GLU A 240 -33.20 36.43 -10.46
CA GLU A 240 -34.52 36.93 -10.90
C GLU A 240 -35.27 37.74 -9.80
N TYR A 241 -34.53 38.27 -8.81
CA TYR A 241 -35.06 39.21 -7.81
C TYR A 241 -34.21 40.49 -7.75
#